data_AF-A0A944L5G6-F1
#
_entry.id   AF-A0A944L5G6-F1
#
_cell.length_a   1.000
_cell.length_b   1.000
_cell.length_c   1.000
_cell.angle_alpha   90.00
_cell.angle_beta   90.00
_cell.angle_gamma   90.00
#
_symmetry.space_group_name_H-M   'P 1'
#
loop_
_entity.id
_entity.type
_entity.pdbx_description
1 polymer ?
#
loop_
_entity_poly.entity_id
_entity_poly.type
_entity_poly.pdbx_seq_one_letter_code
_entity_poly.pdbx_strand_id
1 'polypeptide(L)' 'MVKLTARIRNATDGKLVLTVDEAPGLVTQVHNLSDIPDAIRKAASGFLGLPAEEIEVKVGY' A
#
# COMPACT_ATOMS: atom_id res chain seq x y z
N MET A 1 -14.60 -0.79 7.51
CA MET A 1 -13.15 -0.84 7.85
C MET A 1 -12.50 -2.10 7.27
N VAL A 2 -11.67 -1.90 6.25
CA VAL A 2 -10.88 -2.94 5.55
C VAL A 2 -9.42 -2.84 6.01
N LYS A 3 -8.77 -3.98 6.27
CA LYS A 3 -7.44 -4.05 6.89
C LYS A 3 -6.37 -4.53 5.92
N LEU A 4 -5.87 -3.64 5.08
CA LEU A 4 -4.91 -3.99 4.05
C LEU A 4 -3.49 -4.21 4.59
N THR A 5 -2.91 -5.35 4.23
CA THR A 5 -1.51 -5.67 4.53
C THR A 5 -0.63 -5.37 3.33
N ALA A 6 0.20 -4.34 3.47
CA ALA A 6 1.23 -3.95 2.52
C ALA A 6 2.53 -4.73 2.81
N ARG A 7 3.14 -5.31 1.78
CA ARG A 7 4.47 -5.91 1.84
C ARG A 7 5.42 -5.21 0.90
N ILE A 8 6.66 -5.02 1.35
CA ILE A 8 7.73 -4.51 0.49
C ILE A 8 8.25 -5.69 -0.32
N ARG A 9 8.04 -5.63 -1.64
CA ARG A 9 8.51 -6.68 -2.55
C ARG A 9 9.94 -6.42 -3.02
N ASN A 10 10.29 -5.16 -3.25
CA ASN A 10 11.63 -4.79 -3.68
C ASN A 10 11.99 -3.38 -3.20
N ALA A 11 13.27 -3.16 -2.92
CA ALA A 11 13.84 -1.88 -2.56
C ALA A 11 15.06 -1.65 -3.44
N THR A 12 14.94 -0.80 -4.45
CA THR A 12 16.05 -0.56 -5.41
C THR A 12 16.11 0.92 -5.77
N ASP A 13 17.31 1.49 -5.75
CA ASP A 13 17.57 2.87 -6.20
C ASP A 13 16.72 3.94 -5.47
N GLY A 14 16.52 3.76 -4.16
CA GLY A 14 15.69 4.65 -3.36
C GLY A 14 14.18 4.51 -3.58
N LYS A 15 13.73 3.52 -4.36
CA LYS A 15 12.32 3.19 -4.56
C LYS A 15 11.95 1.88 -3.86
N LEU A 16 10.82 1.91 -3.18
CA LEU A 16 10.20 0.77 -2.52
C LEU A 16 8.98 0.35 -3.33
N VAL A 17 9.03 -0.86 -3.88
CA VAL A 17 7.91 -1.49 -4.56
C VAL A 17 7.09 -2.25 -3.53
N LEU A 18 5.82 -1.90 -3.40
CA LEU A 18 4.92 -2.49 -2.43
C LEU A 18 3.85 -3.31 -3.14
N THR A 19 3.39 -4.37 -2.50
CA THR A 19 2.26 -5.18 -2.94
C THR A 19 1.30 -5.38 -1.78
N VAL A 20 0.00 -5.46 -2.07
CA VAL A 20 -1.03 -5.69 -1.03
C VAL A 20 -1.56 -7.11 -1.14
N ASP A 21 -1.55 -7.86 -0.03
CA ASP A 21 -1.97 -9.27 0.02
C ASP A 21 -3.47 -9.43 -0.34
N GLU A 22 -4.32 -8.56 0.21
CA GLU A 22 -5.77 -8.61 0.01
C GLU A 22 -6.23 -8.06 -1.35
N ALA A 23 -5.35 -7.36 -2.06
CA ALA A 23 -5.60 -6.79 -3.38
C ALA A 23 -4.50 -7.24 -4.34
N PRO A 24 -4.48 -8.53 -4.73
CA PRO A 24 -3.51 -9.04 -5.68
C PRO A 24 -3.68 -8.32 -7.03
N GLY A 25 -2.70 -7.51 -7.39
CA GLY A 25 -2.73 -6.60 -8.55
C GLY A 25 -2.50 -5.13 -8.17
N LEU A 26 -2.69 -4.77 -6.90
CA LEU A 26 -2.35 -3.45 -6.39
C LEU A 26 -0.84 -3.36 -6.15
N VAL A 27 -0.14 -2.61 -7.01
CA VAL A 27 1.29 -2.38 -6.90
C VAL A 27 1.58 -0.91 -6.58
N THR A 28 2.18 -0.73 -5.41
CA THR A 28 2.75 0.47 -4.79
C THR A 28 4.12 0.89 -5.32
N GLN A 29 4.41 2.16 -5.54
CA GLN A 29 5.80 2.65 -5.54
C GLN A 29 5.92 3.89 -4.67
N VAL A 30 6.87 3.88 -3.73
CA VAL A 30 7.18 5.03 -2.88
C VAL A 30 8.69 5.23 -2.76
N HIS A 31 9.12 6.45 -2.41
CA HIS A 31 10.53 6.72 -2.11
C HIS A 31 10.87 6.52 -0.63
N ASN A 32 9.94 6.74 0.29
CA ASN A 32 10.20 6.58 1.73
C ASN A 32 9.23 5.59 2.39
N LEU A 33 9.71 4.95 3.46
CA LEU A 33 8.91 4.06 4.29
C LEU A 33 7.70 4.79 4.91
N SER A 34 7.87 6.06 5.27
CA SER A 34 6.80 6.89 5.87
C SER A 34 5.65 7.18 4.90
N ASP A 35 5.92 7.17 3.58
CA ASP A 35 4.92 7.40 2.54
C ASP A 35 4.12 6.13 2.18
N ILE A 36 4.58 4.95 2.62
CA ILE A 36 3.91 3.65 2.37
C ILE A 36 2.42 3.70 2.74
N PRO A 37 2.02 4.01 3.99
CA PRO A 37 0.62 3.93 4.37
C PRO A 37 -0.28 4.87 3.56
N ASP A 38 0.21 6.08 3.24
CA ASP A 38 -0.57 7.07 2.47
C ASP A 38 -0.72 6.64 1.00
N ALA A 39 0.38 6.18 0.39
CA ALA A 39 0.36 5.68 -0.98
C ALA A 39 -0.52 4.44 -1.15
N ILE A 40 -0.49 3.52 -0.18
CA ILE A 40 -1.36 2.33 -0.16
C ILE A 40 -2.81 2.76 0.00
N ARG A 41 -3.14 3.66 0.95
CA ARG A 41 -4.52 4.14 1.14
C ARG A 41 -5.08 4.75 -0.13
N LYS A 42 -4.30 5.61 -0.81
CA LYS A 42 -4.73 6.26 -2.05
C LYS A 42 -4.94 5.26 -3.18
N ALA A 43 -4.00 4.33 -3.37
CA ALA A 43 -4.10 3.29 -4.38
C ALA A 43 -5.29 2.35 -4.10
N ALA A 44 -5.45 1.92 -2.85
CA ALA A 44 -6.52 1.03 -2.44
C ALA A 44 -7.89 1.69 -2.47
N SER A 45 -7.99 2.98 -2.14
CA SER A 45 -9.23 3.74 -2.25
C SER A 45 -9.74 3.76 -3.70
N GLY A 46 -8.86 4.02 -4.66
CA GLY A 46 -9.19 3.96 -6.09
C GLY A 46 -9.49 2.55 -6.59
N PHE A 47 -8.79 1.53 -6.08
CA PHE A 47 -8.94 0.14 -6.51
C PHE A 47 -10.18 -0.54 -5.93
N LEU A 48 -10.50 -0.29 -4.67
CA LEU A 48 -11.64 -0.89 -3.96
C LEU A 48 -12.91 -0.04 -4.06
N GLY A 49 -12.81 1.21 -4.52
CA GLY A 49 -13.92 2.16 -4.53
C GLY A 49 -14.37 2.58 -3.11
N LEU A 50 -13.50 2.40 -2.11
CA LEU A 50 -13.77 2.71 -0.71
C LEU A 50 -13.12 4.03 -0.32
N PRO A 51 -13.72 4.81 0.61
CA PRO A 51 -13.08 5.99 1.16
C PRO A 51 -11.81 5.60 1.94
N ALA A 52 -10.74 6.40 1.81
CA ALA A 52 -9.45 6.14 2.45
C ALA A 52 -9.53 6.03 3.99
N GLU A 53 -10.53 6.65 4.60
CA GLU A 53 -10.81 6.61 6.04
C GLU A 53 -11.25 5.21 6.52
N GLU A 54 -11.82 4.41 5.64
CA GLU A 54 -12.20 3.02 5.93
C GLU A 54 -11.06 2.03 5.71
N ILE A 55 -9.88 2.50 5.27
CA ILE A 55 -8.74 1.67 4.92
C ILE A 55 -7.67 1.77 6.02
N GLU A 56 -7.58 0.71 6.82
CA GLU A 56 -6.49 0.51 7.77
C GLU A 56 -5.33 -0.18 7.04
N VAL A 57 -4.16 0.47 6.98
CA VAL A 57 -2.98 -0.10 6.33
C VAL A 57 -1.99 -0.58 7.38
N LYS A 58 -1.58 -1.84 7.27
CA LYS A 58 -0.46 -2.41 8.02
C LYS A 58 0.69 -2.71 7.08
N VAL A 59 1.88 -2.27 7.47
CA VAL A 59 3.11 -2.60 6.74
C VAL A 59 3.73 -3.83 7.41
N GLY A 60 3.78 -4.94 6.69
CA GLY A 60 4.52 -6.14 7.09
C GLY A 60 5.94 -6.10 6.53
N TYR A 61 6.92 -6.27 7.42
CA TYR A 61 8.35 -6.39 7.09
C TYR A 61 8.72 -7.85 6.84
#